data_AF-A0A0F7S8F9-F1
#
_entry.id   AF-A0A0F7S8F9-F1
#
_cell.length_a   1.000
_cell.length_b   1.000
_cell.length_c   1.000
_cell.angle_alpha   90.00
_cell.angle_beta   90.00
_cell.angle_gamma   90.00
#
_symmetry.space_group_name_H-M   'P 1'
#
loop_
_entity.id
_entity.type
_entity.pdbx_description
1 polymer ?
#
loop_
_entity_poly.entity_id
_entity_poly.type
_entity_poly.pdbx_seq_one_letter_code
_entity_poly.pdbx_strand_id
1 'polypeptide(L)'
;HPGGDEVLVTEAGKDATEAFEDVGHSEDARALLGPMLVGELEGGKIKTTSGAVTNENNTNVNSHPLFMFIPLILLGAYLAYKYTS
;
A
#
# COMPACT_ATOMS: atom_id res chain seq x y z
N HIS A 1 9.81 13.56 13.00
CA HIS A 1 9.09 12.97 11.85
C HIS A 1 7.62 13.41 11.92
N PRO A 2 6.99 13.88 10.83
CA PRO A 2 5.62 14.43 10.88
C PRO A 2 4.53 13.44 11.33
N GLY A 3 4.71 12.13 11.09
CA GLY A 3 3.79 11.07 11.47
C GLY A 3 3.95 10.51 12.90
N GLY A 4 4.73 11.17 13.77
CA GLY A 4 5.04 10.67 15.13
C GLY A 4 6.43 10.01 15.24
N ASP A 5 6.82 9.63 16.46
CA ASP A 5 8.10 8.97 16.76
C ASP A 5 7.99 7.45 16.88
N GLU A 6 6.77 6.93 17.02
CA GLU A 6 6.47 5.52 17.26
C GLU A 6 7.03 4.62 16.16
N VAL A 7 6.88 5.03 14.90
CA VAL A 7 7.41 4.31 13.73
C VAL A 7 8.94 4.32 13.69
N LEU A 8 9.57 5.43 14.11
CA LEU A 8 11.03 5.54 14.15
C LEU A 8 11.61 4.63 15.24
N VAL A 9 10.97 4.57 16.40
CA VAL A 9 11.39 3.71 17.51
C VAL A 9 11.22 2.23 17.15
N THR A 10 10.14 1.88 16.46
CA THR A 10 9.84 0.50 16.06
C THR A 10 10.86 -0.03 15.03
N GLU A 11 11.30 0.82 14.11
CA GLU A 11 12.28 0.50 13.06
C GLU A 11 13.73 0.83 13.44
N ALA A 12 13.97 1.34 14.65
CA ALA A 12 15.31 1.69 15.12
C ALA A 12 16.24 0.46 15.09
N GLY A 13 17.41 0.63 14.49
CA GLY A 13 18.43 -0.42 14.38
C GLY A 13 18.13 -1.51 13.33
N LYS A 14 17.07 -1.36 12.53
CA LYS A 14 16.73 -2.24 11.41
C LYS A 14 16.91 -1.53 10.07
N ASP A 15 16.84 -2.29 8.98
CA ASP A 15 16.69 -1.72 7.64
C ASP A 15 15.23 -1.27 7.44
N ALA A 16 15.00 0.03 7.53
CA ALA A 16 13.69 0.65 7.38
C ALA A 16 13.34 1.00 5.92
N THR A 17 14.09 0.49 4.92
CA THR A 17 13.87 0.82 3.50
C THR A 17 12.46 0.48 3.05
N GLU A 18 11.96 -0.72 3.35
CA GLU A 18 10.61 -1.15 2.97
C GLU A 18 9.53 -0.28 3.64
N ALA A 19 9.63 -0.07 4.95
CA ALA A 19 8.69 0.78 5.69
C ALA A 19 8.68 2.24 5.17
N PHE A 20 9.83 2.76 4.73
CA PHE A 20 9.92 4.10 4.15
C PHE A 20 9.26 4.20 2.77
N GLU A 21 9.46 3.18 1.92
CA GLU A 21 8.90 3.11 0.56
C GLU A 21 7.40 2.84 0.55
N ASP A 22 6.90 1.95 1.43
CA ASP A 22 5.48 1.59 1.55
C ASP A 22 4.59 2.79 1.92
N VAL A 23 5.13 3.74 2.68
CA VAL A 23 4.43 4.99 3.03
C VAL A 23 4.37 5.95 1.83
N GLY A 24 5.30 5.85 0.87
CA GLY A 24 5.33 6.72 -0.30
C GLY A 24 5.73 8.17 0.03
N HIS A 25 6.81 8.36 0.79
CA HIS A 25 7.32 9.69 1.15
C HIS A 25 7.65 10.57 -0.09
N SER A 26 7.36 11.86 0.01
CA SER A 26 7.65 12.85 -1.04
C SER A 26 9.15 13.07 -1.28
N GLU A 27 9.49 13.71 -2.40
CA GLU A 27 10.88 14.06 -2.72
C GLU A 27 11.51 14.97 -1.66
N ASP A 28 10.75 15.91 -1.10
CA ASP A 28 11.20 16.76 0.01
C ASP A 28 11.58 15.92 1.25
N ALA A 29 10.78 14.89 1.57
CA ALA A 29 11.07 14.00 2.68
C ALA A 29 12.32 13.14 2.42
N ARG A 30 12.54 12.72 1.16
CA ARG A 30 13.79 12.04 0.76
C ARG A 30 15.01 12.96 0.84
N ALA A 31 14.85 14.23 0.49
CA ALA A 31 15.93 15.22 0.58
C ALA A 31 16.43 15.43 2.02
N LEU A 32 15.57 15.19 3.03
CA LEU A 32 15.96 15.25 4.44
C LEU A 32 16.87 14.08 4.88
N LEU A 33 16.93 12.97 4.14
CA LEU A 33 17.81 11.83 4.48
C LEU A 33 19.30 12.17 4.34
N GLY A 34 19.66 12.96 3.32
CA GLY A 34 21.04 13.38 3.05
C GLY A 34 21.73 14.03 4.25
N PRO A 35 21.18 15.12 4.83
CA PRO A 35 21.78 15.76 6.00
C PRO A 35 21.72 14.91 7.29
N MET A 36 20.90 13.86 7.34
CA MET A 36 20.80 12.94 8.47
C MET A 36 21.71 11.71 8.34
N LEU A 37 22.45 11.56 7.23
CA LEU A 37 23.34 10.44 6.99
C LEU A 37 24.58 10.51 7.89
N VAL A 38 24.74 9.53 8.78
CA VAL A 38 25.90 9.43 9.67
C VAL A 38 26.99 8.50 9.10
N GLY A 39 26.60 7.51 8.28
CA GLY A 39 27.51 6.55 7.67
C GLY A 39 26.77 5.44 6.92
N GLU A 40 27.52 4.50 6.35
CA GLU A 40 27.00 3.34 5.62
C GLU A 40 27.42 2.04 6.31
N LEU A 41 26.57 1.01 6.21
CA LEU A 41 26.86 -0.30 6.80
C LEU A 41 27.89 -1.05 5.93
N GLU A 42 29.02 -1.44 6.53
CA GLU A 42 30.06 -2.20 5.83
C GLU A 42 29.53 -3.58 5.40
N GLY A 43 29.61 -3.88 4.10
CA GLY A 43 29.06 -5.11 3.52
C GLY A 43 27.54 -5.13 3.35
N GLY A 44 26.85 -4.02 3.66
CA GLY A 44 25.43 -3.85 3.39
C GLY A 44 25.14 -3.88 1.88
N LYS A 45 24.14 -4.66 1.47
CA LYS A 45 23.65 -4.58 0.09
C LYS A 45 22.58 -3.50 0.01
N ILE A 46 22.91 -2.35 -0.58
CA ILE A 46 21.90 -1.35 -0.90
C ILE A 46 20.94 -1.99 -1.91
N LYS A 47 19.68 -2.17 -1.50
CA LYS A 47 18.62 -2.58 -2.40
C LYS A 47 18.24 -1.33 -3.21
N THR A 48 18.93 -1.12 -4.33
CA THR A 48 18.64 0.00 -5.23
C THR A 48 17.27 -0.24 -5.87
N THR A 49 16.20 0.26 -5.25
CA THR A 49 14.90 0.41 -5.90
C THR A 49 14.99 1.64 -6.80
N SER A 50 15.65 1.44 -7.95
CA SER A 50 15.66 2.41 -9.04
C SER A 50 14.21 2.75 -9.38
N GLY A 51 13.88 4.04 -9.32
CA GLY A 51 12.55 4.54 -9.68
C GLY A 51 12.17 4.12 -11.09
N ALA A 52 11.30 3.12 -11.18
CA ALA A 52 10.38 2.92 -12.28
C ALA A 52 9.05 2.54 -11.63
N VAL A 53 8.23 3.56 -11.42
CA VAL A 53 6.81 3.40 -11.14
C VAL A 53 6.20 2.73 -12.38
N THR A 54 6.20 1.40 -12.43
CA THR A 54 5.14 0.71 -13.16
C THR A 54 3.97 0.63 -12.20
N ASN A 55 2.96 1.46 -12.43
CA ASN A 55 1.61 1.26 -11.92
C ASN A 55 1.06 -0.05 -12.49
N GLU A 56 1.57 -1.18 -11.99
CA GLU A 56 0.95 -2.48 -12.15
C GLU A 56 -0.04 -2.60 -10.99
N ASN A 57 -1.20 -1.94 -11.14
CA ASN A 57 -2.40 -2.30 -10.39
C ASN A 57 -2.79 -3.72 -10.81
N ASN A 58 -2.06 -4.71 -10.31
CA ASN A 58 -2.46 -6.10 -10.37
C ASN A 58 -3.53 -6.36 -9.31
N THR A 59 -4.61 -5.60 -9.37
CA THR A 59 -5.89 -6.08 -8.86
C THR A 59 -6.36 -7.11 -9.88
N ASN A 60 -5.94 -8.35 -9.73
CA ASN A 60 -6.68 -9.50 -10.25
C ASN A 60 -8.02 -9.60 -9.48
N VAL A 61 -8.83 -8.55 -9.55
CA VAL A 61 -10.25 -8.68 -9.36
C VAL A 61 -10.70 -9.34 -10.65
N ASN A 62 -11.05 -10.62 -10.56
CA ASN A 62 -11.82 -11.30 -11.58
C ASN A 62 -13.17 -10.58 -11.68
N SER A 63 -13.18 -9.42 -12.34
CA SER A 63 -14.34 -8.59 -12.60
C SER A 63 -15.22 -9.30 -13.61
N HIS A 64 -15.84 -10.40 -13.18
CA HIS A 64 -16.96 -10.97 -13.90
C HIS A 64 -18.07 -9.93 -13.86
N PRO A 65 -18.54 -9.41 -15.01
CA PRO A 65 -19.54 -8.35 -15.06
C PRO A 65 -20.86 -8.73 -14.37
N LEU A 66 -21.02 -10.02 -14.03
CA LEU A 66 -22.19 -10.56 -13.35
C LEU A 66 -22.33 -10.14 -11.88
N PHE A 67 -21.23 -9.79 -11.19
CA PHE A 67 -21.30 -9.39 -9.79
C PHE A 67 -22.16 -8.13 -9.56
N MET A 68 -22.28 -7.26 -10.58
CA MET A 68 -23.14 -6.07 -10.55
C MET A 68 -24.64 -6.40 -10.42
N PHE A 69 -25.07 -7.58 -10.88
CA PHE A 69 -26.48 -7.97 -10.86
C PHE A 69 -26.92 -8.68 -9.57
N ILE A 70 -25.99 -9.06 -8.69
CA ILE A 70 -26.29 -9.70 -7.40
C ILE A 70 -27.30 -8.93 -6.55
N PRO A 71 -27.17 -7.61 -6.33
CA PRO A 71 -28.18 -6.87 -5.54
C PRO A 71 -29.56 -6.87 -6.21
N LEU A 72 -29.61 -6.84 -7.54
CA LEU A 72 -30.87 -6.84 -8.30
C LEU A 72 -31.56 -8.22 -8.27
N ILE A 73 -30.78 -9.30 -8.32
CA ILE A 73 -31.27 -10.68 -8.18
C ILE A 73 -31.83 -10.92 -6.77
N LEU A 74 -31.13 -10.48 -5.71
CA LEU A 74 -31.60 -10.61 -4.33
C LEU A 74 -32.90 -9.83 -4.10
N LEU A 75 -33.00 -8.60 -4.63
CA LEU A 75 -34.22 -7.80 -4.53
C LEU A 75 -35.39 -8.46 -5.28
N GLY A 76 -35.15 -8.98 -6.49
CA GLY A 76 -36.16 -9.71 -7.26
C GLY A 76 -36.65 -10.97 -6.56
N ALA A 77 -35.74 -11.78 -6.00
CA ALA A 77 -36.08 -12.96 -5.23
C ALA A 77 -36.90 -12.63 -3.97
N TYR A 78 -36.54 -11.55 -3.26
CA TYR A 78 -37.30 -11.07 -2.09
C TYR A 78 -38.72 -10.63 -2.47
N LEU A 79 -38.87 -9.88 -3.57
CA LEU A 79 -40.18 -9.46 -4.06
C LEU A 79 -41.04 -10.64 -4.51
N ALA A 80 -40.45 -11.63 -5.20
CA ALA A 80 -41.16 -12.85 -5.59
C ALA A 80 -41.61 -13.64 -4.35
N TYR A 81 -40.73 -13.86 -3.38
CA TYR A 81 -41.06 -14.52 -2.11
C TYR A 81 -42.21 -13.82 -1.38
N LYS A 82 -42.17 -12.48 -1.31
CA LYS A 82 -43.22 -11.67 -0.69
C LYS A 82 -44.54 -11.71 -1.46
N TYR A 83 -44.52 -11.85 -2.78
CA TYR A 83 -45.73 -11.91 -3.60
C TYR A 83 -46.39 -13.30 -3.57
N THR A 84 -45.59 -14.36 -3.40
CA THR A 84 -46.09 -15.74 -3.29
C THR A 84 -46.41 -16.20 -1.88
N SER A 85 -46.10 -15.39 -0.85
CA SER A 85 -46.47 -15.61 0.56
C SER A 85 -47.69 -14.78 0.93
#